data_AF-A0A526YGK7-F1
#
_entry.id   AF-A0A526YGK7-F1
#
_cell.length_a   1.000
_cell.length_b   1.000
_cell.length_c   1.000
_cell.angle_alpha   90.00
_cell.angle_beta   90.00
_cell.angle_gamma   90.00
#
_symmetry.space_group_name_H-M   'P 1'
#
loop_
_entity.id
_entity.type
_entity.pdbx_description
1 polymer ?
#
loop_
_entity_poly.entity_id
_entity_poly.type
_entity_poly.pdbx_seq_one_letter_code
_entity_poly.pdbx_strand_id
1 'polypeptide(L)' 'MLKEFQEFISRGNVMDLAVGVIIGAAFGRIVDSLVSDIIMPIIGAIFGGLDFNNYFLPLSSAVNAT' A
#
# COMPACT_ATOMS: atom_id res chain seq x y z
N MET A 1 31.30 -21.19 -4.19
CA MET A 1 30.30 -20.11 -4.37
C MET A 1 28.87 -20.55 -4.07
N LEU A 2 28.25 -21.46 -4.85
CA LEU A 2 26.86 -21.88 -4.59
C LEU A 2 26.67 -22.60 -3.25
N LYS A 3 27.64 -23.44 -2.83
CA LYS A 3 27.65 -24.07 -1.51
C LYS A 3 27.82 -23.05 -0.38
N GLU A 4 28.79 -22.14 -0.49
CA GLU A 4 28.96 -21.06 0.49
C GLU A 4 27.74 -20.13 0.58
N PHE A 5 27.05 -19.87 -0.54
CA PHE A 5 25.81 -19.12 -0.55
C PHE A 5 24.70 -19.89 0.19
N GLN A 6 24.50 -21.17 -0.13
CA GLN A 6 23.53 -22.02 0.58
C GLN A 6 23.78 -22.04 2.10
N GLU A 7 25.05 -22.10 2.50
CA GLU A 7 25.47 -22.08 3.90
C GLU A 7 25.35 -20.70 4.56
N PHE A 8 25.30 -19.63 3.76
CA PHE A 8 25.02 -18.27 4.19
C PHE A 8 23.53 -18.02 4.41
N ILE A 9 22.66 -18.42 3.47
CA ILE A 9 21.20 -18.30 3.61
C ILE A 9 20.61 -19.32 4.61
N SER A 10 21.26 -20.45 4.87
CA SER A 10 20.84 -21.38 5.93
C SER A 10 21.07 -20.83 7.33
N ARG A 11 21.72 -19.66 7.48
CA ARG A 11 21.82 -18.96 8.76
C ARG A 11 20.46 -18.35 9.08
N GLY A 12 19.83 -18.82 10.17
CA GLY A 12 18.48 -18.37 10.58
C GLY A 12 18.30 -16.85 10.58
N ASN A 13 19.27 -16.09 11.13
CA ASN A 13 19.19 -14.63 11.18
C ASN A 13 19.06 -13.94 9.80
N VAL A 14 19.68 -14.48 8.75
CA VAL A 14 19.59 -13.91 7.39
C VAL A 14 18.25 -14.25 6.77
N MET A 15 17.77 -15.48 6.99
CA MET A 15 16.54 -15.97 6.39
C MET A 15 15.30 -15.33 7.02
N ASP A 16 15.29 -15.17 8.35
CA ASP A 16 14.22 -14.49 9.08
C ASP A 16 14.14 -13.00 8.70
N LEU A 17 15.29 -12.34 8.51
CA LEU A 17 15.36 -10.97 8.04
C LEU A 17 14.81 -10.84 6.61
N ALA A 18 15.18 -11.76 5.71
CA ALA A 18 14.68 -11.76 4.34
C ALA A 18 13.15 -11.94 4.29
N VAL A 19 12.61 -12.87 5.08
CA VAL A 19 11.16 -13.08 5.20
C VAL A 19 10.47 -11.83 5.76
N GLY A 20 11.04 -11.20 6.79
CA GLY A 20 10.51 -9.96 7.36
C GLY A 20 10.42 -8.81 6.36
N VAL A 21 11.44 -8.63 5.51
CA VAL A 21 11.43 -7.59 4.47
C VAL A 21 10.41 -7.89 3.38
N ILE A 22 10.28 -9.14 2.94
CA ILE A 22 9.31 -9.54 1.91
C ILE A 22 7.88 -9.32 2.41
N ILE A 23 7.59 -9.75 3.64
CA ILE A 23 6.28 -9.54 4.27
C ILE A 23 6.03 -8.05 4.43
N GLY A 24 6.99 -7.27 4.93
CA GLY A 24 6.85 -5.82 5.09
C GLY A 24 6.55 -5.11 3.77
N ALA A 25 7.23 -5.49 2.68
CA ALA A 25 7.00 -4.90 1.36
C ALA A 25 5.64 -5.30 0.75
N ALA A 26 5.18 -6.54 0.97
CA ALA A 26 3.91 -7.02 0.43
C ALA A 26 2.70 -6.56 1.25
N PHE A 27 2.84 -6.46 2.58
CA PHE A 27 1.74 -6.16 3.50
C PHE A 27 1.21 -4.74 3.33
N GLY A 28 2.05 -3.78 2.91
CA GLY A 28 1.61 -2.43 2.59
C GLY A 28 0.48 -2.41 1.55
N ARG A 29 0.61 -3.17 0.46
CA ARG A 29 -0.44 -3.25 -0.58
C ARG A 29 -1.74 -3.86 -0.08
N ILE A 30 -1.66 -4.80 0.86
CA ILE A 30 -2.83 -5.42 1.48
C ILE A 30 -3.57 -4.38 2.32
N VAL A 31 -2.83 -3.60 3.11
CA VAL A 31 -3.41 -2.51 3.91
C VAL A 31 -3.98 -1.43 3.00
N ASP A 32 -3.29 -1.04 1.94
CA ASP A 32 -3.75 -0.02 1.00
C ASP A 32 -5.06 -0.43 0.31
N SER A 33 -5.17 -1.68 -0.17
CA SER A 33 -6.42 -2.19 -0.76
C SER A 33 -7.53 -2.27 0.29
N LEU A 34 -7.24 -2.72 1.51
CA LEU A 34 -8.24 -2.72 2.59
C LEU A 34 -8.77 -1.31 2.88
N VAL A 35 -7.88 -0.32 2.92
CA VAL A 35 -8.26 1.07 3.16
C VAL A 35 -9.06 1.63 1.98
N SER A 36 -8.54 1.49 0.76
CA SER A 36 -9.16 1.99 -0.47
C SER A 36 -10.52 1.35 -0.74
N ASP A 37 -10.64 0.04 -0.58
CA ASP A 37 -11.76 -0.72 -1.12
C ASP A 37 -12.85 -0.98 -0.07
N ILE A 38 -12.51 -0.89 1.22
CA ILE A 38 -13.46 -1.14 2.32
C ILE A 38 -13.61 0.10 3.20
N ILE A 39 -12.52 0.67 3.72
CA ILE A 39 -12.60 1.77 4.70
C ILE A 39 -13.11 3.06 4.04
N MET A 40 -12.52 3.47 2.90
CA MET A 40 -12.85 4.71 2.22
C MET A 40 -14.32 4.78 1.74
N PRO A 41 -14.94 3.71 1.19
CA PRO A 41 -16.36 3.71 0.88
C PRO A 41 -17.26 3.84 2.11
N ILE A 42 -16.89 3.21 3.23
CA ILE A 42 -17.66 3.30 4.49
C ILE A 42 -17.57 4.72 5.06
N ILE A 43 -16.38 5.30 5.09
CA ILE A 43 -16.17 6.69 5.50
C ILE A 43 -16.94 7.63 4.57
N GLY A 44 -16.83 7.45 3.25
CA GLY A 44 -17.57 8.22 2.25
C GLY A 44 -19.09 8.14 2.45
N ALA A 45 -19.62 6.96 2.78
CA ALA A 45 -21.05 6.78 3.05
C ALA A 45 -21.52 7.51 4.32
N ILE A 46 -20.69 7.56 5.36
CA ILE A 46 -21.02 8.20 6.66
C ILE A 46 -20.88 9.72 6.60
N PHE A 47 -19.84 10.23 5.93
CA PHE A 47 -19.54 11.66 5.84
C PHE A 47 -20.15 12.36 4.61
N GLY A 48 -20.94 11.65 3.80
CA GLY A 48 -21.81 12.27 2.79
C GLY A 48 -21.22 12.41 1.39
N GLY A 49 -20.57 11.37 0.86
CA GLY A 49 -20.21 11.29 -0.56
C GLY A 49 -19.06 12.22 -0.99
N LEU A 50 -18.27 12.72 -0.04
CA LEU A 50 -17.01 13.38 -0.34
C LEU A 50 -16.02 12.33 -0.87
N ASP A 51 -16.03 12.13 -2.18
CA ASP A 51 -14.98 11.40 -2.88
C ASP A 51 -13.72 12.26 -2.85
N PHE A 52 -12.86 12.03 -1.86
CA PHE A 52 -11.57 12.72 -1.72
C PHE A 52 -10.63 12.46 -2.90
N ASN A 53 -10.92 11.47 -3.76
CA ASN A 53 -10.20 11.30 -5.02
C ASN A 53 -10.56 12.38 -6.05
N ASN A 54 -11.78 12.92 -5.98
CA ASN A 54 -12.32 13.91 -6.92
C ASN A 54 -12.51 15.30 -6.29
N TYR A 55 -12.00 15.52 -5.07
CA TYR A 55 -12.14 16.80 -4.39
C TYR A 55 -11.03 17.78 -4.81
N PHE A 56 -11.17 18.36 -5.99
CA PHE A 56 -10.34 19.47 -6.46
C PHE A 56 -11.11 20.78 -6.40
N LEU A 57 -10.48 21.82 -5.86
CA LEU A 57 -10.98 23.20 -5.91
C LEU A 57 -10.41 23.86 -7.18
N PRO A 58 -11.23 24.12 -8.23
CA PRO A 58 -10.72 24.78 -9.42
C PRO A 58 -10.30 26.21 -9.05
N LEU A 59 -8.99 26.48 -9.15
CA LEU A 59 -8.43 27.81 -8.90
C LEU A 59 -8.71 28.79 -10.06
N SER A 60 -9.37 28.33 -11.14
CA SER A 60 -9.78 29.13 -12.30
C SER A 60 -11.00 28.49 -12.99
N SER A 61 -11.96 29.30 -13.42
CA SER A 61 -13.20 28.90 -14.09
C SER A 61 -13.00 28.28 -15.49
N ALA A 62 -11.76 28.23 -15.99
CA ALA A 62 -11.41 27.68 -17.30
C ALA A 62 -10.97 26.20 -17.28
N VAL A 63 -10.82 25.58 -16.11
CA VAL A 63 -10.35 24.20 -15.99
C VAL A 63 -11.47 23.32 -15.41
N ASN A 64 -12.12 22.56 -16.31
CA ASN A 64 -12.99 21.46 -15.96
C ASN A 64 -12.13 20.19 -15.93
N ALA A 65 -11.97 19.57 -14.77
CA ALA A 65 -11.38 18.24 -14.70
C ALA A 65 -12.46 17.22 -15.11
N THR A 66 -12.23 16.57 -16.26
CA THR A 66 -12.90 15.33 -16.69
C THR A 66 -12.36 14.14 -15.94
#